data_AF-A0A154IBZ7-F1
#
_entry.id   AF-A0A154IBZ7-F1
#
_cell.length_a   1.000
_cell.length_b   1.000
_cell.length_c   1.000
_cell.angle_alpha   90.00
_cell.angle_beta   90.00
_cell.angle_gamma   90.00
#
_symmetry.space_group_name_H-M   'P 1'
#
loop_
_entity.id
_entity.type
_entity.pdbx_description
1 polymer ?
#
loop_
_entity_poly.entity_id
_entity_poly.type
_entity_poly.pdbx_seq_one_letter_code
_entity_poly.pdbx_strand_id
1 'polypeptide(L)'
;MEVRTRRDPMIGRKRQSDMGRRSVKAMLSLGLLFSQADTIKAQPEGSAGPPACLYSGPSASGSGETLCIRKDSFNRDLCVAIEHFASANQLPPDYFARLIWRESTFRPDAVSFKGAQGIAQFMPGTAKLRGLEDSYQVLEALRKSAQYLDELRNRFGNLGLAAAAYNTGENGLATYLASGRLPYETRSYVLAITAHTVEEWKDNPPEDAAAPLDKDKSFLDGCLALAERRTLKDTPWRQEGEWAPWGVQLAANANVAVARRMFLDAVQDLPAPLNAEQPLILRQRDRSFGFRPRYAARIGRQTRMEANNLCNQIRKHGGTCLVFKNR
;
A
#
# COMPACT_ATOMS: atom_id res chain seq x y z
N MET A 1 34.22 -60.86 -39.90
CA MET A 1 33.60 -61.47 -38.71
C MET A 1 32.13 -61.07 -38.74
N GLU A 2 31.35 -61.84 -39.52
CA GLU A 2 30.26 -62.73 -39.04
C GLU A 2 28.97 -61.93 -38.80
N VAL A 3 27.97 -61.86 -39.68
CA VAL A 3 27.16 -62.87 -40.43
C VAL A 3 26.23 -63.71 -39.55
N ARG A 4 24.93 -63.35 -39.54
CA ARG A 4 23.70 -64.21 -39.66
C ARG A 4 22.50 -63.46 -39.04
N THR A 5 21.49 -62.99 -39.79
CA THR A 5 20.32 -63.71 -40.38
C THR A 5 19.49 -64.49 -39.33
N ARG A 6 18.15 -64.48 -39.26
CA ARG A 6 17.14 -64.69 -40.32
C ARG A 6 15.71 -64.72 -39.69
N ARG A 7 14.70 -64.27 -40.46
CA ARG A 7 13.35 -64.87 -40.72
C ARG A 7 12.25 -65.00 -39.62
N ASP A 8 11.22 -64.17 -39.81
CA ASP A 8 9.75 -64.44 -39.95
C ASP A 8 9.35 -65.81 -40.59
N PRO A 9 8.05 -66.26 -40.68
CA PRO A 9 6.76 -65.76 -40.15
C PRO A 9 5.65 -66.85 -39.82
N MET A 10 4.40 -66.40 -39.60
CA MET A 10 3.12 -66.92 -40.17
C MET A 10 2.26 -68.07 -39.55
N ILE A 11 0.92 -67.86 -39.64
CA ILE A 11 -0.24 -68.82 -39.69
C ILE A 11 -0.82 -69.29 -38.32
N GLY A 12 -2.14 -69.40 -38.06
CA GLY A 12 -3.40 -69.29 -38.82
C GLY A 12 -4.61 -69.40 -37.86
N ARG A 13 -5.72 -68.68 -38.05
CA ARG A 13 -6.95 -69.03 -38.80
C ARG A 13 -7.80 -70.20 -38.24
N LYS A 14 -9.03 -69.89 -37.80
CA LYS A 14 -10.37 -70.52 -38.09
C LYS A 14 -11.28 -70.66 -36.84
N ARG A 15 -12.45 -69.99 -36.84
CA ARG A 15 -13.82 -70.43 -37.22
C ARG A 15 -14.46 -71.38 -36.20
N GLN A 16 -15.48 -70.95 -35.45
CA GLN A 16 -16.92 -70.88 -35.79
C GLN A 16 -17.68 -72.21 -35.68
N SER A 17 -18.97 -72.08 -35.35
CA SER A 17 -20.05 -73.10 -35.38
C SER A 17 -20.15 -73.95 -34.10
N ASP A 18 -21.32 -74.39 -33.64
CA ASP A 18 -22.70 -74.02 -33.95
C ASP A 18 -23.61 -74.55 -32.81
N MET A 19 -24.67 -73.80 -32.58
CA MET A 19 -26.05 -74.17 -32.24
C MET A 19 -26.39 -75.66 -31.96
N GLY A 20 -26.97 -75.94 -30.79
CA GLY A 20 -27.61 -77.22 -30.43
C GLY A 20 -28.85 -77.02 -29.55
N ARG A 21 -29.97 -77.61 -29.98
CA ARG A 21 -31.38 -77.35 -29.60
C ARG A 21 -31.85 -77.93 -28.24
N ARG A 22 -32.79 -77.18 -27.64
CA ARG A 22 -34.08 -77.55 -26.99
C ARG A 22 -34.13 -78.67 -25.93
N SER A 23 -34.67 -78.33 -24.75
CA SER A 23 -35.81 -79.05 -24.15
C SER A 23 -36.52 -78.17 -23.10
N VAL A 24 -37.86 -78.20 -23.17
CA VAL A 24 -38.80 -77.46 -22.33
C VAL A 24 -38.95 -78.18 -20.99
N LYS A 25 -38.82 -77.46 -19.87
CA LYS A 25 -39.46 -77.81 -18.59
C LYS A 25 -40.02 -76.54 -17.98
N ALA A 26 -41.35 -76.44 -17.97
CA ALA A 26 -42.08 -75.46 -17.20
C ALA A 26 -41.94 -75.82 -15.71
N MET A 27 -41.47 -74.88 -14.91
CA MET A 27 -41.69 -74.87 -13.46
C MET A 27 -42.14 -73.47 -13.07
N LEU A 28 -43.39 -73.38 -12.62
CA LEU A 28 -43.91 -72.23 -11.89
C LEU A 28 -42.96 -71.94 -10.73
N SER A 29 -42.38 -70.75 -10.69
CA SER A 29 -41.72 -70.24 -9.49
C SER A 29 -42.18 -68.81 -9.25
N LEU A 30 -42.77 -68.68 -8.07
CA LEU A 30 -43.32 -67.50 -7.41
C LEU A 30 -42.43 -66.26 -7.59
N GLY A 31 -43.03 -65.17 -8.05
CA GLY A 31 -42.35 -63.88 -8.17
C GLY A 31 -41.88 -63.36 -6.81
N LEU A 32 -40.57 -63.17 -6.67
CA LEU A 32 -40.01 -62.14 -5.80
C LEU A 32 -39.47 -61.03 -6.70
N LEU A 33 -40.19 -59.91 -6.73
CA LEU A 33 -39.65 -58.64 -7.19
C LEU A 33 -38.61 -58.20 -6.14
N PHE A 34 -37.35 -58.59 -6.33
CA PHE A 34 -36.25 -57.89 -5.68
C PHE A 34 -36.13 -56.52 -6.35
N SER A 35 -36.71 -55.52 -5.71
CA SER A 35 -36.38 -54.13 -5.99
C SER A 35 -34.89 -53.96 -5.73
N GLN A 36 -34.08 -53.82 -6.78
CA GLN A 36 -32.71 -53.39 -6.60
C GLN A 36 -32.78 -51.96 -6.06
N ALA A 37 -32.61 -51.83 -4.75
CA ALA A 37 -32.25 -50.55 -4.18
C ALA A 37 -30.88 -50.22 -4.76
N ASP A 38 -30.84 -49.32 -5.73
CA ASP A 38 -29.62 -48.63 -6.09
C ASP A 38 -29.03 -48.07 -4.80
N THR A 39 -27.95 -48.68 -4.33
CA THR A 39 -27.12 -48.08 -3.29
C THR A 39 -26.58 -46.78 -3.87
N ILE A 40 -27.28 -45.69 -3.60
CA ILE A 40 -26.77 -44.34 -3.74
C ILE A 40 -25.50 -44.30 -2.91
N LYS A 41 -24.34 -44.35 -3.57
CA LYS A 41 -23.07 -43.98 -2.94
C LYS A 41 -23.23 -42.51 -2.54
N ALA A 42 -23.46 -42.27 -1.26
CA ALA A 42 -23.33 -40.96 -0.68
C ALA A 42 -21.91 -40.45 -1.01
N GLN A 43 -21.83 -39.41 -1.83
CA GLN A 43 -20.59 -38.64 -1.96
C GLN A 43 -20.29 -38.04 -0.58
N PRO A 44 -19.02 -37.99 -0.14
CA PRO A 44 -18.68 -37.30 1.09
C PRO A 44 -19.07 -35.82 0.93
N GLU A 45 -20.07 -35.40 1.69
CA GLU A 45 -20.34 -33.98 1.95
C GLU A 45 -19.09 -33.41 2.64
N GLY A 46 -18.17 -32.84 1.88
CA GLY A 46 -16.92 -32.38 2.49
C GLY A 46 -15.80 -31.84 1.61
N SER A 47 -15.92 -31.78 0.28
CA SER A 47 -15.00 -30.91 -0.49
C SER A 47 -15.70 -29.58 -0.75
N ALA A 48 -15.75 -28.71 0.27
CA ALA A 48 -15.99 -27.31 0.01
C ALA A 48 -14.95 -26.87 -1.04
N GLY A 49 -15.42 -26.42 -2.21
CA GLY A 49 -14.53 -25.86 -3.23
C GLY A 49 -13.69 -24.73 -2.64
N PRO A 50 -12.58 -24.33 -3.31
CA PRO A 50 -11.77 -23.23 -2.82
C PRO A 50 -12.67 -22.02 -2.49
N PRO A 51 -12.45 -21.35 -1.34
CA PRO A 51 -13.35 -20.32 -0.85
C PRO A 51 -13.54 -19.23 -1.92
N ALA A 52 -14.80 -18.86 -2.15
CA ALA A 52 -15.16 -17.88 -3.16
C ALA A 52 -14.49 -16.52 -2.89
N CYS A 53 -14.02 -15.87 -3.96
CA CYS A 53 -13.43 -14.54 -3.89
C CYS A 53 -14.48 -13.51 -3.46
N LEU A 54 -14.17 -12.71 -2.45
CA LEU A 54 -14.95 -11.53 -2.08
C LEU A 54 -14.75 -10.43 -3.15
N TYR A 55 -13.52 -10.25 -3.61
CA TYR A 55 -13.20 -9.44 -4.77
C TYR A 55 -12.34 -10.27 -5.73
N SER A 56 -12.66 -10.23 -7.02
CA SER A 56 -11.84 -10.84 -8.07
C SER A 56 -11.60 -9.83 -9.19
N GLY A 57 -10.49 -9.97 -9.89
CA GLY A 57 -10.12 -9.05 -10.96
C GLY A 57 -8.87 -9.50 -11.69
N PRO A 58 -8.65 -9.00 -12.91
CA PRO A 58 -7.51 -9.41 -13.72
C PRO A 58 -6.18 -9.02 -13.07
N SER A 59 -5.22 -9.94 -13.13
CA SER A 59 -3.82 -9.68 -12.83
C SER A 59 -3.23 -8.74 -13.89
N ALA A 60 -2.28 -7.90 -13.47
CA ALA A 60 -1.50 -7.06 -14.38
C ALA A 60 -0.51 -7.84 -15.28
N SER A 61 -0.32 -9.15 -15.08
CA SER A 61 0.66 -9.97 -15.81
C SER A 61 0.27 -10.31 -17.26
N GLY A 62 -0.97 -9.99 -17.70
CA GLY A 62 -1.46 -10.28 -19.05
C GLY A 62 -1.68 -11.77 -19.38
N SER A 63 -1.41 -12.65 -18.41
CA SER A 63 -1.46 -14.12 -18.55
C SER A 63 -2.87 -14.73 -18.41
N GLY A 64 -3.91 -13.90 -18.26
CA GLY A 64 -5.27 -14.35 -17.91
C GLY A 64 -5.42 -14.76 -16.44
N GLU A 65 -4.36 -14.64 -15.64
CA GLU A 65 -4.40 -14.84 -14.20
C GLU A 65 -5.37 -13.85 -13.52
N THR A 66 -6.10 -14.33 -12.53
CA THR A 66 -7.08 -13.54 -11.77
C THR A 66 -6.60 -13.44 -10.32
N LEU A 67 -6.54 -12.22 -9.80
CA LEU A 67 -6.33 -11.99 -8.37
C LEU A 67 -7.63 -12.21 -7.62
N CYS A 68 -7.52 -12.72 -6.39
CA CYS A 68 -8.65 -13.09 -5.54
C CYS A 68 -8.40 -12.59 -4.12
N ILE A 69 -9.26 -11.72 -3.62
CA ILE A 69 -9.29 -11.31 -2.21
C ILE A 69 -10.40 -12.10 -1.53
N ARG A 70 -10.05 -12.92 -0.55
CA ARG A 70 -11.01 -13.70 0.23
C ARG A 70 -11.33 -13.00 1.55
N LYS A 71 -12.48 -13.34 2.13
CA LYS A 71 -12.95 -12.71 3.37
C LYS A 71 -12.11 -13.09 4.59
N ASP A 72 -11.71 -14.35 4.68
CA ASP A 72 -10.92 -14.93 5.77
C ASP A 72 -9.44 -14.53 5.73
N SER A 73 -8.89 -14.29 4.54
CA SER A 73 -7.52 -13.80 4.33
C SER A 73 -7.45 -12.37 3.79
N PHE A 74 -8.46 -11.54 4.05
CA PHE A 74 -8.63 -10.22 3.42
C PHE A 74 -7.36 -9.37 3.45
N ASN A 75 -6.77 -9.17 4.64
CA ASN A 75 -5.57 -8.33 4.78
C ASN A 75 -4.38 -8.89 3.99
N ARG A 76 -4.20 -10.22 3.98
CA ARG A 76 -3.10 -10.87 3.27
C ARG A 76 -3.27 -10.73 1.77
N ASP A 77 -4.44 -11.07 1.25
CA ASP A 77 -4.72 -11.00 -0.18
C ASP A 77 -4.70 -9.55 -0.67
N LEU A 78 -5.16 -8.60 0.15
CA LEU A 78 -5.05 -7.17 -0.12
C LEU A 78 -3.59 -6.73 -0.25
N CYS A 79 -2.73 -7.10 0.70
CA CYS A 79 -1.31 -6.75 0.64
C CYS A 79 -0.61 -7.34 -0.58
N VAL A 80 -0.94 -8.59 -0.96
CA VAL A 80 -0.47 -9.20 -2.21
C VAL A 80 -0.94 -8.40 -3.43
N ALA A 81 -2.20 -7.98 -3.47
CA ALA A 81 -2.72 -7.16 -4.57
C ALA A 81 -2.06 -5.77 -4.64
N ILE A 82 -1.79 -5.13 -3.50
CA ILE A 82 -1.07 -3.86 -3.42
C ILE A 82 0.34 -4.02 -4.00
N GLU A 83 1.09 -5.04 -3.57
CA GLU A 83 2.42 -5.33 -4.11
C GLU A 83 2.37 -5.55 -5.62
N HIS A 84 1.43 -6.40 -6.07
CA HIS A 84 1.24 -6.75 -7.47
C HIS A 84 1.05 -5.52 -8.36
N PHE A 85 0.08 -4.67 -8.01
CA PHE A 85 -0.21 -3.48 -8.80
C PHE A 85 0.85 -2.39 -8.65
N ALA A 86 1.53 -2.29 -7.51
CA ALA A 86 2.68 -1.40 -7.36
C ALA A 86 3.81 -1.80 -8.31
N SER A 87 4.23 -3.07 -8.29
CA SER A 87 5.31 -3.59 -9.14
C SER A 87 4.98 -3.43 -10.63
N ALA A 88 3.73 -3.72 -11.04
CA ALA A 88 3.30 -3.57 -12.42
C ALA A 88 3.36 -2.11 -12.94
N ASN A 89 3.35 -1.12 -12.05
CA ASN A 89 3.39 0.31 -12.36
C ASN A 89 4.69 0.97 -11.88
N GLN A 90 5.74 0.18 -11.61
CA GLN A 90 7.05 0.69 -11.19
C GLN A 90 6.96 1.62 -9.95
N LEU A 91 6.03 1.32 -9.04
CA LEU A 91 5.87 2.00 -7.77
C LEU A 91 6.54 1.15 -6.68
N PRO A 92 7.29 1.77 -5.73
CA PRO A 92 7.70 1.07 -4.53
C PRO A 92 6.46 0.57 -3.76
N PRO A 93 6.38 -0.73 -3.41
CA PRO A 93 5.21 -1.28 -2.70
C PRO A 93 4.89 -0.55 -1.39
N ASP A 94 5.91 -0.19 -0.60
CA ASP A 94 5.74 0.56 0.65
C ASP A 94 5.11 1.95 0.42
N TYR A 95 5.51 2.65 -0.65
CA TYR A 95 4.92 3.94 -1.03
C TYR A 95 3.43 3.77 -1.34
N PHE A 96 3.08 2.76 -2.16
CA PHE A 96 1.70 2.53 -2.57
C PHE A 96 0.83 2.08 -1.39
N ALA A 97 1.33 1.20 -0.53
CA ALA A 97 0.65 0.77 0.69
C ALA A 97 0.37 1.95 1.64
N ARG A 98 1.35 2.84 1.87
CA ARG A 98 1.18 4.05 2.68
C ARG A 98 0.13 4.99 2.09
N LEU A 99 0.12 5.14 0.77
CA LEU A 99 -0.86 5.95 0.06
C LEU A 99 -2.28 5.40 0.23
N ILE A 100 -2.51 4.13 -0.10
CA ILE A 100 -3.82 3.48 0.06
C ILE A 100 -4.28 3.47 1.53
N TRP A 101 -3.33 3.31 2.46
CA TRP A 101 -3.63 3.45 3.90
C TRP A 101 -4.06 4.88 4.25
N ARG A 102 -3.40 5.89 3.68
CA ARG A 102 -3.73 7.29 3.93
C ARG A 102 -5.12 7.67 3.39
N GLU A 103 -5.54 7.03 2.30
CA GLU A 103 -6.85 7.24 1.69
C GLU A 103 -7.99 6.65 2.53
N SER A 104 -7.91 5.36 2.86
CA SER A 104 -9.06 4.65 3.45
C SER A 104 -8.75 3.89 4.72
N THR A 105 -7.50 3.84 5.17
CA THR A 105 -6.99 2.89 6.18
C THR A 105 -7.28 1.44 5.80
N PHE A 106 -7.21 1.13 4.50
CA PHE A 106 -7.58 -0.17 3.92
C PHE A 106 -9.05 -0.54 4.16
N ARG A 107 -9.97 0.43 4.03
CA ARG A 107 -11.42 0.18 4.10
C ARG A 107 -12.00 0.20 2.68
N PRO A 108 -12.55 -0.93 2.20
CA PRO A 108 -13.06 -1.02 0.82
C PRO A 108 -14.34 -0.20 0.59
N ASP A 109 -15.08 0.10 1.66
CA ASP A 109 -16.38 0.79 1.68
C ASP A 109 -16.27 2.26 2.11
N ALA A 110 -15.06 2.82 2.17
CA ALA A 110 -14.84 4.18 2.66
C ALA A 110 -15.50 5.24 1.76
N VAL A 111 -16.15 6.23 2.39
CA VAL A 111 -16.65 7.43 1.72
C VAL A 111 -16.20 8.67 2.50
N SER A 112 -15.51 9.60 1.84
CA SER A 112 -15.12 10.86 2.47
C SER A 112 -16.26 11.88 2.49
N PHE A 113 -16.12 12.91 3.33
CA PHE A 113 -17.05 14.04 3.37
C PHE A 113 -17.17 14.76 2.02
N LYS A 114 -16.09 14.78 1.22
CA LYS A 114 -16.07 15.37 -0.13
C LYS A 114 -16.63 14.42 -1.20
N GLY A 115 -16.98 13.19 -0.85
CA GLY A 115 -17.56 12.21 -1.77
C GLY A 115 -16.55 11.32 -2.49
N ALA A 116 -15.30 11.25 -2.02
CA ALA A 116 -14.33 10.27 -2.51
C ALA A 116 -14.69 8.86 -2.04
N GLN A 117 -14.54 7.84 -2.89
CA GLN A 117 -15.12 6.52 -2.69
C GLN A 117 -14.11 5.38 -2.75
N GLY A 118 -14.36 4.35 -1.95
CA GLY A 118 -13.66 3.08 -1.98
C GLY A 118 -12.25 3.11 -1.38
N ILE A 119 -11.54 2.00 -1.54
CA ILE A 119 -10.24 1.78 -0.90
C ILE A 119 -9.18 2.82 -1.31
N ALA A 120 -9.25 3.30 -2.56
CA ALA A 120 -8.32 4.25 -3.15
C ALA A 120 -8.86 5.68 -3.23
N GLN A 121 -10.06 5.92 -2.66
CA GLN A 121 -10.70 7.24 -2.55
C GLN A 121 -10.75 8.02 -3.88
N PHE A 122 -11.21 7.37 -4.95
CA PHE A 122 -11.47 8.10 -6.17
C PHE A 122 -12.65 9.06 -6.00
N MET A 123 -12.50 10.30 -6.45
CA MET A 123 -13.64 11.16 -6.70
C MET A 123 -14.44 10.60 -7.89
N PRO A 124 -15.78 10.63 -7.90
CA PRO A 124 -16.58 10.03 -8.98
C PRO A 124 -16.21 10.53 -10.39
N GLY A 125 -15.93 11.83 -10.54
CA GLY A 125 -15.45 12.40 -11.81
C GLY A 125 -14.11 11.81 -12.25
N THR A 126 -13.17 11.64 -11.32
CA THR A 126 -11.87 11.01 -11.59
C THR A 126 -12.03 9.53 -11.92
N ALA A 127 -12.88 8.80 -11.19
CA ALA A 127 -13.17 7.39 -11.48
C ALA A 127 -13.65 7.22 -12.93
N LYS A 128 -14.62 8.05 -13.36
CA LYS A 128 -15.12 8.07 -14.74
C LYS A 128 -14.02 8.35 -15.77
N LEU A 129 -13.19 9.37 -15.54
CA LEU A 129 -12.08 9.72 -16.44
C LEU A 129 -11.05 8.60 -16.57
N ARG A 130 -10.89 7.79 -15.53
CA ARG A 130 -9.95 6.66 -15.52
C ARG A 130 -10.59 5.34 -15.90
N GLY A 131 -11.88 5.34 -16.26
CA GLY A 131 -12.63 4.13 -16.60
C GLY A 131 -12.65 3.13 -15.45
N LEU A 132 -12.84 3.63 -14.22
CA LEU A 132 -13.17 2.85 -13.03
C LEU A 132 -14.69 2.96 -12.84
N GLU A 133 -15.42 1.89 -13.18
CA GLU A 133 -16.88 1.90 -13.12
C GLU A 133 -17.41 1.87 -11.69
N ASP A 134 -16.79 1.07 -10.83
CA ASP A 134 -17.13 0.95 -9.42
C ASP A 134 -15.89 1.10 -8.53
N SER A 135 -15.86 2.18 -7.74
CA SER A 135 -14.74 2.45 -6.82
C SER A 135 -14.69 1.50 -5.61
N TYR A 136 -15.78 0.77 -5.33
CA TYR A 136 -15.84 -0.24 -4.26
C TYR A 136 -15.28 -1.60 -4.70
N GLN A 137 -15.02 -1.80 -6.00
CA GLN A 137 -14.32 -2.97 -6.51
C GLN A 137 -12.81 -2.87 -6.23
N VAL A 138 -12.39 -3.44 -5.10
CA VAL A 138 -11.04 -3.27 -4.52
C VAL A 138 -9.91 -3.50 -5.52
N LEU A 139 -9.91 -4.64 -6.22
CA LEU A 139 -8.82 -4.97 -7.15
C LEU A 139 -8.76 -4.01 -8.34
N GLU A 140 -9.92 -3.58 -8.84
CA GLU A 140 -9.95 -2.61 -9.94
C GLU A 140 -9.53 -1.22 -9.48
N ALA A 141 -10.01 -0.77 -8.31
CA ALA A 141 -9.63 0.50 -7.72
C ALA A 141 -8.12 0.58 -7.44
N LEU A 142 -7.51 -0.49 -6.92
CA LEU A 142 -6.06 -0.55 -6.72
C LEU A 142 -5.29 -0.49 -8.04
N ARG A 143 -5.72 -1.28 -9.05
CA ARG A 143 -5.13 -1.25 -10.39
C ARG A 143 -5.15 0.15 -10.99
N LYS A 144 -6.31 0.81 -10.95
CA LYS A 144 -6.52 2.15 -11.49
C LYS A 144 -5.76 3.21 -10.70
N SER A 145 -5.65 3.06 -9.38
CA SER A 145 -4.87 3.94 -8.52
C SER A 145 -3.38 3.86 -8.86
N ALA A 146 -2.83 2.65 -9.00
CA ALA A 146 -1.42 2.45 -9.36
C ALA A 146 -1.11 3.00 -10.76
N GLN A 147 -1.98 2.75 -11.74
CA GLN A 147 -1.87 3.34 -13.09
C GLN A 147 -1.91 4.87 -13.04
N TYR A 148 -2.84 5.44 -12.28
CA TYR A 148 -2.95 6.88 -12.18
C TYR A 148 -1.73 7.51 -11.51
N LEU A 149 -1.16 6.87 -10.49
CA LEU A 149 0.08 7.33 -9.85
C LEU A 149 1.28 7.28 -10.80
N ASP A 150 1.38 6.27 -11.66
CA ASP A 150 2.40 6.21 -12.71
C ASP A 150 2.27 7.36 -13.69
N GLU A 151 1.05 7.64 -14.17
CA GLU A 151 0.77 8.77 -15.05
C GLU A 151 1.11 10.11 -14.39
N LEU A 152 0.74 10.29 -13.11
CA LEU A 152 1.05 11.49 -12.34
C LEU A 152 2.56 11.64 -12.15
N ARG A 153 3.29 10.55 -11.86
CA ARG A 153 4.75 10.54 -11.77
C ARG A 153 5.36 10.97 -13.10
N ASN A 154 4.90 10.42 -14.21
CA ASN A 154 5.42 10.76 -15.54
C ASN A 154 5.12 12.21 -15.90
N ARG A 155 3.97 12.75 -15.48
CA ARG A 155 3.57 14.14 -15.74
C ARG A 155 4.32 15.16 -14.88
N PHE A 156 4.52 14.87 -13.60
CA PHE A 156 5.09 15.82 -12.63
C PHE A 156 6.56 15.52 -12.25
N GLY A 157 7.13 14.44 -12.80
CA GLY A 157 8.54 14.10 -12.74
C GLY A 157 8.96 13.19 -11.59
N ASN A 158 8.21 13.12 -10.49
CA ASN A 158 8.56 12.27 -9.34
C ASN A 158 7.35 11.84 -8.49
N LEU A 159 7.59 10.90 -7.58
CA LEU A 159 6.52 10.28 -6.78
C LEU A 159 5.98 11.18 -5.66
N GLY A 160 6.76 12.10 -5.10
CA GLY A 160 6.22 13.04 -4.11
C GLY A 160 5.27 14.06 -4.71
N LEU A 161 5.59 14.58 -5.90
CA LEU A 161 4.67 15.40 -6.68
C LEU A 161 3.48 14.59 -7.17
N ALA A 162 3.64 13.31 -7.53
CA ALA A 162 2.52 12.44 -7.84
C ALA A 162 1.57 12.26 -6.64
N ALA A 163 2.08 12.02 -5.43
CA ALA A 163 1.27 11.96 -4.20
C ALA A 163 0.51 13.27 -3.96
N ALA A 164 1.18 14.41 -4.17
CA ALA A 164 0.56 15.72 -4.02
C ALA A 164 -0.61 15.90 -5.00
N ALA A 165 -0.40 15.60 -6.29
CA ALA A 165 -1.43 15.67 -7.32
C ALA A 165 -2.59 14.69 -7.08
N TYR A 166 -2.31 13.49 -6.58
CA TYR A 166 -3.34 12.51 -6.25
C TYR A 166 -4.33 13.07 -5.22
N ASN A 167 -3.82 13.77 -4.19
CA ASN A 167 -4.65 14.33 -3.13
C ASN A 167 -5.30 15.68 -3.48
N THR A 168 -4.55 16.62 -4.05
CA THR A 168 -5.07 17.98 -4.34
C THR A 168 -5.69 18.13 -5.73
N GLY A 169 -5.58 17.09 -6.57
CA GLY A 169 -5.86 17.15 -7.99
C GLY A 169 -4.73 17.77 -8.81
N GLU A 170 -4.63 17.39 -10.08
CA GLU A 170 -3.60 17.85 -11.02
C GLU A 170 -3.53 19.38 -11.14
N ASN A 171 -4.70 20.04 -11.20
CA ASN A 171 -4.80 21.51 -11.26
C ASN A 171 -4.33 22.18 -9.96
N GLY A 172 -4.62 21.56 -8.81
CA GLY A 172 -4.16 22.06 -7.52
C GLY A 172 -2.64 22.00 -7.41
N LEU A 173 -2.03 20.92 -7.90
CA LEU A 173 -0.58 20.82 -7.94
C LEU A 173 0.05 21.80 -8.94
N ALA A 174 -0.52 21.93 -10.14
CA ALA A 174 -0.07 22.91 -11.12
C ALA A 174 -0.10 24.34 -10.56
N THR A 175 -1.16 24.68 -9.82
CA THR A 175 -1.27 25.98 -9.12
C THR A 175 -0.19 26.14 -8.06
N TYR A 176 0.11 25.10 -7.28
CA TYR A 176 1.21 25.12 -6.33
C TYR A 176 2.56 25.34 -7.00
N LEU A 177 2.84 24.66 -8.11
CA LEU A 177 4.10 24.83 -8.84
C LEU A 177 4.26 26.26 -9.39
N ALA A 178 3.16 26.91 -9.76
CA ALA A 178 3.16 28.29 -10.24
C ALA A 178 3.22 29.36 -9.13
N SER A 179 2.56 29.14 -7.99
CA SER A 179 2.33 30.17 -6.96
C SER A 179 2.95 29.87 -5.59
N GLY A 180 3.46 28.66 -5.37
CA GLY A 180 3.99 28.19 -4.08
C GLY A 180 2.92 27.84 -3.04
N ARG A 181 1.64 28.10 -3.31
CA ARG A 181 0.55 27.86 -2.34
C ARG A 181 -0.07 26.47 -2.52
N LEU A 182 0.09 25.61 -1.52
CA LEU A 182 -0.61 24.34 -1.38
C LEU A 182 -1.44 24.31 -0.07
N PRO A 183 -2.51 23.53 0.05
CA PRO A 183 -3.17 23.32 1.35
C PRO A 183 -2.30 22.53 2.33
N TYR A 184 -2.47 22.79 3.64
CA TYR A 184 -1.77 22.02 4.69
C TYR A 184 -2.14 20.53 4.68
N GLU A 185 -3.38 20.21 4.34
CA GLU A 185 -3.87 18.83 4.19
C GLU A 185 -2.96 18.05 3.22
N THR A 186 -2.72 18.60 2.03
CA THR A 186 -1.89 17.98 1.00
C THR A 186 -0.41 17.93 1.39
N ARG A 187 0.14 18.99 2.01
CA ARG A 187 1.53 18.93 2.53
C ARG A 187 1.71 17.80 3.53
N SER A 188 0.74 17.64 4.43
CA SER A 188 0.75 16.58 5.44
C SER A 188 0.58 15.19 4.81
N TYR A 189 -0.18 15.11 3.73
CA TYR A 189 -0.40 13.89 2.97
C TYR A 189 0.91 13.39 2.33
N VAL A 190 1.62 14.26 1.60
CA VAL A 190 2.93 13.93 0.99
C VAL A 190 3.93 13.51 2.06
N LEU A 191 3.98 14.26 3.17
CA LEU A 191 4.88 13.96 4.28
C LEU A 191 4.59 12.61 4.93
N ALA A 192 3.31 12.27 5.14
CA ALA A 192 2.93 10.99 5.75
C ALA A 192 3.29 9.77 4.90
N ILE A 193 3.31 9.93 3.57
CA ILE A 193 3.61 8.84 2.63
C ILE A 193 5.12 8.71 2.42
N THR A 194 5.80 9.84 2.20
CA THR A 194 7.19 9.85 1.72
C THR A 194 8.21 10.14 2.81
N ALA A 195 7.78 10.64 3.97
CA ALA A 195 8.64 11.23 5.00
C ALA A 195 9.40 12.50 4.55
N HIS A 196 9.08 13.05 3.38
CA HIS A 196 9.66 14.28 2.83
C HIS A 196 8.57 15.33 2.56
N THR A 197 8.91 16.62 2.67
CA THR A 197 7.97 17.69 2.33
C THR A 197 7.79 17.79 0.82
N VAL A 198 6.68 18.36 0.38
CA VAL A 198 6.46 18.63 -1.06
C VAL A 198 7.51 19.60 -1.61
N GLU A 199 8.03 20.50 -0.78
CA GLU A 199 9.10 21.42 -1.18
C GLU A 199 10.43 20.70 -1.38
N GLU A 200 10.79 19.72 -0.54
CA GLU A 200 11.96 18.86 -0.80
C GLU A 200 11.79 18.11 -2.12
N TRP A 201 10.62 17.51 -2.35
CA TRP A 201 10.32 16.83 -3.62
C TRP A 201 10.37 17.73 -4.85
N LYS A 202 10.14 19.03 -4.68
CA LYS A 202 10.20 20.01 -5.75
C LYS A 202 11.64 20.47 -6.02
N ASP A 203 12.36 20.81 -4.96
CA ASP A 203 13.63 21.55 -5.06
C ASP A 203 14.86 20.63 -5.00
N ASN A 204 14.78 19.51 -4.27
CA ASN A 204 15.84 18.51 -4.13
C ASN A 204 15.26 17.12 -3.83
N PRO A 205 14.67 16.45 -4.85
CA PRO A 205 13.92 15.22 -4.64
C PRO A 205 14.81 14.12 -4.06
N PRO A 206 14.34 13.38 -3.03
CA PRO A 206 15.07 12.25 -2.48
C PRO A 206 15.15 11.10 -3.49
N GLU A 207 16.16 10.24 -3.34
CA GLU A 207 16.34 9.04 -4.20
C GLU A 207 15.23 8.00 -3.97
N ASP A 208 14.85 7.78 -2.71
CA ASP A 208 13.81 6.82 -2.34
C ASP A 208 12.46 7.52 -2.12
N ALA A 209 11.39 6.94 -2.67
CA ALA A 209 10.05 7.52 -2.55
C ALA A 209 9.37 7.31 -1.20
N ALA A 210 9.71 6.22 -0.50
CA ALA A 210 9.21 5.95 0.84
C ALA A 210 10.17 4.98 1.55
N ALA A 211 10.31 5.14 2.86
CA ALA A 211 11.01 4.13 3.66
C ALA A 211 10.15 2.85 3.78
N PRO A 212 10.80 1.69 4.00
CA PRO A 212 10.10 0.43 4.26
C PRO A 212 9.06 0.58 5.38
N LEU A 213 7.94 -0.15 5.28
CA LEU A 213 6.91 -0.23 6.32
C LEU A 213 7.49 -0.76 7.64
N ASP A 214 8.42 -1.70 7.54
CA ASP A 214 9.23 -2.23 8.63
C ASP A 214 10.60 -2.61 8.06
N LYS A 215 11.67 -2.05 8.64
CA LYS A 215 13.05 -2.22 8.12
C LYS A 215 13.59 -3.65 8.27
N ASP A 216 13.00 -4.43 9.18
CA ASP A 216 13.48 -5.76 9.55
C ASP A 216 12.59 -6.87 8.93
N LYS A 217 11.67 -6.52 8.02
CA LYS A 217 10.68 -7.45 7.45
C LYS A 217 10.54 -7.32 5.95
N SER A 218 9.93 -8.35 5.34
CA SER A 218 9.43 -8.28 3.97
C SER A 218 8.31 -7.23 3.86
N PHE A 219 8.07 -6.72 2.63
CA PHE A 219 6.93 -5.84 2.37
C PHE A 219 5.61 -6.47 2.84
N LEU A 220 5.38 -7.75 2.50
CA LEU A 220 4.14 -8.45 2.83
C LEU A 220 3.90 -8.50 4.34
N ASP A 221 4.91 -8.85 5.14
CA ASP A 221 4.77 -8.90 6.61
C ASP A 221 4.61 -7.50 7.23
N GLY A 222 5.28 -6.49 6.67
CA GLY A 222 5.10 -5.09 7.05
C GLY A 222 3.69 -4.57 6.75
N CYS A 223 3.17 -4.87 5.56
CA CYS A 223 1.82 -4.51 5.13
C CYS A 223 0.75 -5.22 5.96
N LEU A 224 0.93 -6.51 6.26
CA LEU A 224 0.04 -7.25 7.15
C LEU A 224 -0.03 -6.63 8.54
N ALA A 225 1.12 -6.32 9.14
CA ALA A 225 1.17 -5.66 10.44
C ALA A 225 0.50 -4.28 10.43
N LEU A 226 0.62 -3.53 9.33
CA LEU A 226 -0.09 -2.27 9.13
C LEU A 226 -1.62 -2.48 9.05
N ALA A 227 -2.07 -3.47 8.29
CA ALA A 227 -3.48 -3.79 8.07
C ALA A 227 -4.18 -4.28 9.34
N GLU A 228 -3.50 -5.09 10.17
CA GLU A 228 -4.04 -5.62 11.43
C GLU A 228 -4.18 -4.54 12.50
N ARG A 229 -3.13 -3.73 12.69
CA ARG A 229 -3.14 -2.69 13.73
C ARG A 229 -3.92 -1.45 13.31
N ARG A 230 -4.15 -1.28 12.00
CA ARG A 230 -4.69 -0.08 11.35
C ARG A 230 -4.09 1.22 11.88
N THR A 231 -2.82 1.16 12.28
CA THR A 231 -2.04 2.28 12.78
C THR A 231 -0.74 2.29 12.00
N LEU A 232 -0.57 3.32 11.16
CA LEU A 232 0.69 3.57 10.51
C LEU A 232 1.65 4.10 11.59
N LYS A 233 2.73 3.35 11.84
CA LYS A 233 3.85 3.92 12.60
C LYS A 233 4.39 5.07 11.78
N ASP A 234 4.53 6.24 12.40
CA ASP A 234 5.24 7.36 11.78
C ASP A 234 6.59 6.83 11.30
N THR A 235 6.90 7.04 10.02
CA THR A 235 8.21 6.70 9.48
C THR A 235 9.24 7.44 10.34
N PRO A 236 10.25 6.76 10.93
CA PRO A 236 11.34 7.48 11.55
C PRO A 236 11.97 8.37 10.48
N TRP A 237 11.89 9.67 10.70
CA TRP A 237 12.28 10.69 9.74
C TRP A 237 13.77 10.51 9.39
N ARG A 238 14.10 10.52 8.10
CA ARG A 238 15.45 10.14 7.64
C ARG A 238 16.53 11.20 7.91
N GLN A 239 16.13 12.44 8.14
CA GLN A 239 17.01 13.53 8.59
C GLN A 239 16.28 14.37 9.64
N GLU A 240 16.23 13.88 10.88
CA GLU A 240 16.04 14.79 12.02
C GLU A 240 17.39 15.33 12.44
N GLY A 241 17.42 16.56 12.96
CA GLY A 241 18.57 17.02 13.72
C GLY A 241 18.89 16.01 14.83
N GLU A 242 20.17 15.81 15.13
CA GLU A 242 20.58 14.84 16.13
C GLU A 242 19.86 15.08 17.46
N TRP A 243 19.35 14.00 18.06
CA TRP A 243 18.76 14.09 19.38
C TRP A 243 19.82 14.57 20.37
N ALA A 244 19.45 15.54 21.19
CA ALA A 244 20.29 16.04 22.26
C ALA A 244 19.41 16.41 23.47
N PRO A 245 19.95 16.43 24.70
CA PRO A 245 19.16 16.68 25.91
C PRO A 245 18.64 18.13 26.03
N TRP A 246 19.20 19.08 25.27
CA TRP A 246 18.68 20.45 25.17
C TRP A 246 18.32 20.80 23.73
N GLY A 247 17.33 21.67 23.54
CA GLY A 247 16.85 22.06 22.23
C GLY A 247 16.48 23.53 22.14
N VAL A 248 16.90 24.19 21.05
CA VAL A 248 16.48 25.54 20.68
C VAL A 248 15.28 25.44 19.76
N GLN A 249 14.10 25.72 20.27
CA GLN A 249 12.83 25.65 19.55
C GLN A 249 12.62 26.91 18.71
N LEU A 250 12.43 26.71 17.41
CA LEU A 250 12.16 27.78 16.42
C LEU A 250 10.70 27.76 15.97
N ALA A 251 10.08 26.58 15.95
CA ALA A 251 8.69 26.43 15.56
C ALA A 251 7.97 25.39 16.43
N ALA A 252 6.67 25.56 16.56
CA ALA A 252 5.78 24.53 17.09
C ALA A 252 4.41 24.61 16.42
N ASN A 253 3.83 23.46 16.08
CA ASN A 253 2.52 23.40 15.47
C ASN A 253 1.81 22.07 15.84
N ALA A 254 0.48 22.03 15.76
CA ALA A 254 -0.28 20.79 15.93
C ALA A 254 -0.03 19.79 14.78
N ASN A 255 0.42 20.28 13.62
CA ASN A 255 0.76 19.48 12.47
C ASN A 255 2.29 19.45 12.25
N VAL A 256 2.84 18.24 12.14
CA VAL A 256 4.29 18.04 11.98
C VAL A 256 4.85 18.66 10.69
N ALA A 257 4.14 18.56 9.56
CA ALA A 257 4.58 19.16 8.30
C ALA A 257 4.69 20.68 8.40
N VAL A 258 3.73 21.28 9.10
CA VAL A 258 3.72 22.73 9.34
C VAL A 258 4.84 23.14 10.29
N ALA A 259 5.02 22.40 11.39
CA ALA A 259 6.12 22.67 12.33
C ALA A 259 7.49 22.58 11.63
N ARG A 260 7.68 21.57 10.77
CA ARG A 260 8.90 21.40 9.98
C ARG A 260 9.09 22.52 8.96
N ARG A 261 8.06 22.88 8.20
CA ARG A 261 8.14 23.98 7.22
C ARG A 261 8.49 25.30 7.91
N MET A 262 7.79 25.64 9.00
CA MET A 262 8.08 26.84 9.79
C MET A 262 9.53 26.85 10.30
N PHE A 263 10.06 25.68 10.69
CA PHE A 263 11.47 25.58 11.09
C PHE A 263 12.41 25.82 9.91
N LEU A 264 12.17 25.16 8.78
CA LEU A 264 13.00 25.30 7.58
C LEU A 264 13.02 26.75 7.07
N ASP A 265 11.86 27.41 7.05
CA ASP A 265 11.74 28.84 6.76
C ASP A 265 12.56 29.68 7.75
N ALA A 266 12.45 29.37 9.06
CA ALA A 266 13.17 30.12 10.10
C ALA A 266 14.69 29.94 10.04
N VAL A 267 15.21 28.79 9.60
CA VAL A 267 16.66 28.57 9.47
C VAL A 267 17.20 29.07 8.14
N GLN A 268 16.41 29.02 7.06
CA GLN A 268 16.83 29.46 5.73
C GLN A 268 17.29 30.94 5.71
N ASP A 269 16.67 31.79 6.52
CA ASP A 269 17.00 33.20 6.64
C ASP A 269 18.23 33.50 7.54
N LEU A 270 18.82 32.47 8.17
CA LEU A 270 19.99 32.62 9.05
C LEU A 270 21.32 32.50 8.27
N PRO A 271 22.43 33.06 8.78
CA PRO A 271 23.73 32.84 8.16
C PRO A 271 24.23 31.41 8.34
N ALA A 272 25.11 30.96 7.43
CA ALA A 272 25.82 29.70 7.58
C ALA A 272 26.66 29.66 8.88
N PRO A 273 26.75 28.51 9.57
CA PRO A 273 26.18 27.20 9.20
C PRO A 273 24.74 26.97 9.66
N LEU A 274 24.07 27.96 10.28
CA LEU A 274 22.75 27.77 10.89
C LEU A 274 21.64 27.48 9.86
N ASN A 275 21.78 27.97 8.63
CA ASN A 275 20.86 27.68 7.53
C ASN A 275 20.87 26.24 7.03
N ALA A 276 21.82 25.42 7.48
CA ALA A 276 21.89 23.99 7.17
C ALA A 276 21.38 23.09 8.31
N GLU A 277 20.96 23.68 9.44
CA GLU A 277 20.46 22.92 10.58
C GLU A 277 19.17 22.17 10.24
N GLN A 278 19.08 20.93 10.71
CA GLN A 278 17.91 20.08 10.53
C GLN A 278 17.02 20.07 11.79
N PRO A 279 15.69 20.00 11.65
CA PRO A 279 14.80 20.01 12.79
C PRO A 279 14.83 18.67 13.53
N LEU A 280 15.06 18.72 14.84
CA LEU A 280 14.64 17.68 15.78
C LEU A 280 13.17 17.91 16.13
N ILE A 281 12.27 17.05 15.62
CA ILE A 281 10.83 17.16 15.86
C ILE A 281 10.46 16.37 17.12
N LEU A 282 9.95 17.06 18.14
CA LEU A 282 9.54 16.45 19.40
C LEU A 282 8.05 16.61 19.62
N ARG A 283 7.38 15.50 19.90
CA ARG A 283 5.98 15.51 20.31
C ARG A 283 5.85 16.03 21.75
N GLN A 284 5.25 17.20 21.90
CA GLN A 284 4.91 17.83 23.17
C GLN A 284 3.50 17.43 23.61
N ARG A 285 3.38 17.12 24.90
CA ARG A 285 2.11 17.03 25.62
C ARG A 285 2.06 18.17 26.62
N ASP A 286 1.40 19.26 26.25
CA ASP A 286 1.16 20.36 27.17
C ASP A 286 -0.27 20.26 27.71
N ARG A 287 -0.39 19.85 28.98
CA ARG A 287 -1.68 19.72 29.68
C ARG A 287 -2.43 21.05 29.78
N SER A 288 -1.73 22.18 29.72
CA SER A 288 -2.31 23.52 29.82
C SER A 288 -2.97 23.99 28.51
N PHE A 289 -2.68 23.34 27.37
CA PHE A 289 -3.23 23.67 26.05
C PHE A 289 -4.15 22.56 25.48
N GLY A 290 -4.63 21.66 26.35
CA GLY A 290 -5.52 20.55 26.02
C GLY A 290 -4.80 19.27 25.60
N PHE A 291 -5.57 18.26 25.18
CA PHE A 291 -5.05 16.92 24.91
C PHE A 291 -4.47 16.72 23.49
N ARG A 292 -4.55 17.74 22.63
CA ARG A 292 -4.07 17.61 21.24
C ARG A 292 -2.54 17.61 21.21
N PRO A 293 -1.91 16.64 20.53
CA PRO A 293 -0.46 16.61 20.41
C PRO A 293 0.02 17.87 19.67
N ARG A 294 1.12 18.45 20.16
CA ARG A 294 1.87 19.50 19.45
C ARG A 294 3.25 18.96 19.10
N TYR A 295 3.81 19.42 18.00
CA TYR A 295 5.14 19.06 17.54
C TYR A 295 6.01 20.31 17.61
N ALA A 296 7.10 20.24 18.37
CA ALA A 296 8.11 21.29 18.44
C ALA A 296 9.28 20.93 17.56
N ALA A 297 9.70 21.86 16.70
CA ALA A 297 10.89 21.74 15.88
C ALA A 297 12.05 22.49 16.53
N ARG A 298 13.12 21.76 16.85
CA ARG A 298 14.25 22.28 17.64
C ARG A 298 15.59 21.98 16.97
N ILE A 299 16.59 22.80 17.26
CA ILE A 299 18.00 22.47 17.02
C ILE A 299 18.56 21.82 18.29
N GLY A 300 19.08 20.60 18.22
CA GLY A 300 19.64 19.85 19.36
C GLY A 300 21.00 20.38 19.81
N ARG A 301 21.23 20.47 21.13
CA ARG A 301 22.51 20.78 21.77
C ARG A 301 22.74 19.95 23.04
N GLN A 302 24.00 19.64 23.34
CA GLN A 302 24.35 18.75 24.45
C GLN A 302 24.19 19.45 25.81
N THR A 303 24.41 20.76 25.85
CA THR A 303 24.29 21.53 27.10
C THR A 303 23.29 22.68 27.00
N ARG A 304 22.75 23.10 28.16
CA ARG A 304 21.89 24.30 28.25
C ARG A 304 22.63 25.54 27.76
N MET A 305 23.92 25.63 28.07
CA MET A 305 24.76 26.76 27.71
C MET A 305 24.92 26.88 26.20
N GLU A 306 25.22 25.77 25.51
CA GLU A 306 25.23 25.73 24.04
C GLU A 306 23.89 26.15 23.44
N ALA A 307 22.78 25.64 23.98
CA ALA A 307 21.45 26.00 23.49
C ALA A 307 21.14 27.50 23.70
N ASN A 308 21.50 28.07 24.84
CA ASN A 308 21.38 29.50 25.09
C ASN A 308 22.25 30.33 24.13
N ASN A 309 23.50 29.92 23.92
CA ASN A 309 24.41 30.60 23.00
C ASN A 309 23.87 30.61 21.58
N LEU A 310 23.37 29.47 21.11
CA LEU A 310 22.71 29.36 19.81
C LEU A 310 21.47 30.26 19.72
N CYS A 311 20.58 30.22 20.71
CA CYS A 311 19.39 31.06 20.70
C CYS A 311 19.74 32.56 20.69
N ASN A 312 20.81 32.96 21.39
CA ASN A 312 21.31 34.33 21.32
C ASN A 312 21.85 34.70 19.93
N GLN A 313 22.52 33.78 19.22
CA GLN A 313 22.93 34.01 17.83
C GLN A 313 21.73 34.20 16.91
N ILE A 314 20.71 33.35 17.02
CA ILE A 314 19.48 33.44 16.21
C ILE A 314 18.78 34.79 16.42
N ARG A 315 18.66 35.23 17.69
CA ARG A 315 18.07 36.54 18.02
C ARG A 315 18.85 37.73 17.45
N LYS A 316 20.18 37.65 17.38
CA LYS A 316 21.02 38.69 16.76
C LYS A 316 20.73 38.87 15.27
N HIS A 317 20.25 37.81 14.61
CA HIS A 317 19.83 37.84 13.20
C HIS A 317 18.32 38.03 13.03
N GLY A 318 17.62 38.52 14.06
CA GLY A 318 16.18 38.81 14.01
C GLY A 318 15.26 37.59 14.17
N GLY A 319 15.81 36.40 14.36
CA GLY A 319 15.04 35.18 14.59
C GLY A 319 14.47 35.07 16.01
N THR A 320 13.40 34.30 16.16
CA THR A 320 12.80 34.01 17.48
C THR A 320 13.13 32.58 17.91
N CYS A 321 13.45 32.40 19.20
CA CYS A 321 13.78 31.09 19.74
C CYS A 321 13.48 30.99 21.24
N LEU A 322 13.25 29.75 21.69
CA LEU A 322 13.09 29.37 23.08
C LEU A 322 13.94 28.14 23.40
N VAL A 323 14.55 28.10 24.58
CA VAL A 323 15.41 26.98 25.01
C VAL A 323 14.64 26.06 25.94
N PHE A 324 14.65 24.76 25.64
CA PHE A 324 13.99 23.74 26.44
C PHE A 324 14.91 22.55 26.71
N LYS A 325 14.66 21.85 27.81
CA LYS A 325 15.17 20.49 28.00
C LYS A 325 14.30 19.54 27.18
N ASN A 326 14.94 18.71 26.37
CA ASN A 326 14.25 17.65 25.62
C ASN A 326 13.94 16.49 26.56
N ARG A 327 12.75 15.92 26.42
CA ARG A 327 12.23 14.80 27.21
C ARG A 327 11.61 13.78 26.28
#